data_AF-B3JNR5-F1
#
_entry.id   AF-B3JNR5-F1
#
_cell.length_a   1.000
_cell.length_b   1.000
_cell.length_c   1.000
_cell.angle_alpha   90.00
_cell.angle_beta   90.00
_cell.angle_gamma   90.00
#
_symmetry.space_group_name_H-M   'P 1'
#
loop_
_entity.id
_entity.type
_entity.pdbx_description
1 polymer ?
#
loop_
_entity_poly.entity_id
_entity_poly.type
_entity_poly.pdbx_seq_one_letter_code
_entity_poly.pdbx_strand_id
1 'polypeptide(L)'
;METRISGKNTQEIVKRGTALYEKLVSFTETFERIGETLKTASAAYDTALGQLSAGKGNVIRQAEMLKELGITPKKKLSSRLISQDEDKDESE
;
A
#
# COMPACT_ATOMS: atom_id res chain seq x y z
N MET A 1 13.49 47.23 -21.56
CA MET A 1 13.63 47.62 -20.14
C MET A 1 14.27 46.43 -19.44
N GLU A 2 15.60 46.41 -19.33
CA GLU A 2 16.30 45.35 -18.60
C GLU A 2 16.08 45.58 -17.11
N THR A 3 15.37 44.65 -16.47
CA THR A 3 15.18 44.67 -15.02
C THR A 3 16.53 44.44 -14.34
N ARG A 4 17.26 45.52 -14.03
CA ARG A 4 18.48 45.44 -13.22
C ARG A 4 18.10 45.06 -11.81
N ILE A 5 18.22 43.78 -11.49
CA ILE A 5 18.16 43.28 -10.12
C ILE A 5 19.39 43.89 -9.40
N SER A 6 19.16 44.88 -8.54
CA SER A 6 20.21 45.50 -7.72
C SER A 6 20.89 44.43 -6.85
N GLY A 7 22.20 44.55 -6.58
CA GLY A 7 22.99 43.49 -5.91
C GLY A 7 22.40 42.97 -4.58
N LYS A 8 21.72 43.83 -3.80
CA LYS A 8 20.97 43.44 -2.59
C LYS A 8 19.75 42.56 -2.90
N ASN A 9 19.02 42.86 -3.98
CA ASN A 9 17.88 42.06 -4.43
C ASN A 9 18.35 40.70 -5.00
N THR A 10 19.50 40.67 -5.68
CA THR A 10 20.10 39.43 -6.19
C THR A 10 20.50 38.49 -5.05
N GLN A 11 21.15 39.01 -4.00
CA GLN A 11 21.54 38.20 -2.84
C GLN A 11 20.34 37.61 -2.10
N GLU A 12 19.26 38.38 -1.93
CA GLU A 12 18.04 37.89 -1.29
C GLU A 12 17.33 36.83 -2.14
N ILE A 13 17.30 36.99 -3.48
CA ILE A 13 16.78 35.98 -4.40
C ILE A 13 17.59 34.69 -4.31
N VAL A 14 18.92 34.77 -4.32
CA VAL A 14 19.79 33.59 -4.20
C VAL A 14 19.55 32.90 -2.85
N LYS A 15 19.55 33.64 -1.75
CA LYS A 15 19.32 33.10 -0.41
C LYS A 15 17.97 32.38 -0.30
N ARG A 16 16.89 33.00 -0.81
CA ARG A 16 15.55 32.40 -0.80
C ARG A 16 15.47 31.20 -1.74
N GLY A 17 16.10 31.28 -2.91
CA GLY A 17 16.17 30.19 -3.89
C GLY A 17 16.86 28.96 -3.31
N THR A 18 18.01 29.15 -2.65
CA THR A 18 18.73 28.07 -1.95
C THR A 18 17.87 27.45 -0.86
N ALA A 19 17.31 28.26 0.04
CA ALA A 19 16.47 27.76 1.13
C ALA A 19 15.21 27.01 0.64
N LEU A 20 14.60 27.49 -0.44
CA LEU A 20 13.46 26.83 -1.06
C LEU A 20 13.86 25.48 -1.68
N TYR A 21 15.00 25.43 -2.38
CA TYR A 21 15.49 24.21 -3.01
C TYR A 21 15.85 23.15 -1.96
N GLU A 22 16.54 23.52 -0.88
CA GLU A 22 16.84 22.63 0.24
C GLU A 22 15.55 22.06 0.86
N LYS A 23 14.55 22.91 1.09
CA LYS A 23 13.25 22.46 1.62
C LYS A 23 12.53 21.51 0.67
N LEU A 24 12.62 21.76 -0.65
CA LEU A 24 12.06 20.87 -1.66
C LEU A 24 12.74 19.51 -1.62
N VAL A 25 14.07 19.46 -1.51
CA VAL A 25 14.83 18.21 -1.39
C VAL A 25 14.38 17.42 -0.17
N SER A 26 14.36 18.03 1.03
CA SER A 26 13.91 17.33 2.25
C SER A 26 12.45 16.86 2.16
N PHE A 27 11.59 17.62 1.46
CA PHE A 27 10.23 17.18 1.20
C PHE A 27 10.20 15.96 0.28
N THR A 28 10.96 15.96 -0.82
CA THR A 28 11.02 14.81 -1.74
C THR A 28 11.51 13.54 -1.06
N GLU A 29 12.53 13.63 -0.20
CA GLU A 29 13.00 12.49 0.59
C GLU A 29 11.92 11.93 1.52
N THR A 30 11.14 12.83 2.14
CA THR A 30 10.01 12.44 2.99
C THR A 30 8.92 11.75 2.17
N PHE A 31 8.61 12.29 0.99
CA PHE A 31 7.60 11.74 0.10
C PHE A 31 7.99 10.35 -0.44
N GLU A 32 9.26 10.16 -0.81
CA GLU A 32 9.79 8.85 -1.23
C GLU A 32 9.66 7.80 -0.12
N ARG A 33 10.00 8.16 1.12
CA ARG A 33 9.84 7.27 2.28
C ARG A 33 8.39 6.84 2.51
N ILE A 34 7.44 7.75 2.31
CA ILE A 34 6.01 7.42 2.38
C ILE A 34 5.67 6.40 1.29
N GLY A 35 6.13 6.62 0.05
CA GLY A 35 5.92 5.68 -1.06
C GLY A 35 6.44 4.28 -0.74
N GLU A 36 7.64 4.16 -0.17
CA GLU A 36 8.22 2.88 0.20
C GLU A 36 7.45 2.17 1.33
N THR A 37 6.99 2.94 2.31
CA THR A 37 6.17 2.42 3.42
C THR A 37 4.84 1.88 2.89
N LEU A 38 4.20 2.58 1.94
CA LEU A 38 2.96 2.13 1.31
C LEU A 38 3.15 0.85 0.51
N LYS A 39 4.25 0.72 -0.25
CA LYS A 39 4.58 -0.53 -0.96
C LYS A 39 4.73 -1.70 0.00
N THR A 40 5.46 -1.49 1.10
CA THR A 40 5.65 -2.50 2.14
C THR A 40 4.32 -2.92 2.76
N ALA A 41 3.47 -1.95 3.10
CA ALA A 41 2.14 -2.22 3.66
C ALA A 41 1.25 -2.99 2.68
N SER A 42 1.28 -2.64 1.38
CA SER A 42 0.55 -3.35 0.33
C SER A 42 1.01 -4.81 0.23
N ALA A 43 2.33 -5.06 0.18
CA ALA A 43 2.86 -6.42 0.10
C ALA A 43 2.50 -7.26 1.33
N ALA A 44 2.52 -6.66 2.53
CA ALA A 44 2.08 -7.33 3.75
C ALA A 44 0.58 -7.66 3.70
N TYR A 45 -0.24 -6.74 3.20
CA TYR A 45 -1.67 -6.97 2.98
C TYR A 45 -1.92 -8.12 1.99
N ASP A 46 -1.25 -8.13 0.84
CA ASP A 46 -1.41 -9.17 -0.18
C ASP A 46 -1.02 -10.55 0.37
N THR A 47 0.05 -10.61 1.17
CA THR A 47 0.48 -11.83 1.86
C THR A 47 -0.58 -12.33 2.83
N ALA A 48 -1.11 -11.43 3.67
CA ALA A 48 -2.16 -11.77 4.64
C ALA A 48 -3.45 -12.21 3.95
N LEU A 49 -3.83 -11.55 2.85
CA LEU A 49 -4.97 -11.93 2.03
C LEU A 49 -4.76 -13.30 1.39
N GLY A 50 -3.55 -13.59 0.90
CA GLY A 50 -3.14 -14.91 0.43
C GLY A 50 -3.37 -16.00 1.48
N GLN A 51 -2.90 -15.78 2.71
CA GLN A 51 -3.09 -16.73 3.81
C GLN A 51 -4.56 -16.87 4.22
N LEU A 52 -5.33 -15.78 4.11
CA LEU A 52 -6.74 -15.74 4.46
C LEU A 52 -7.61 -16.51 3.47
N SER A 53 -7.53 -16.18 2.17
CA SER A 53 -8.57 -16.53 1.19
C SER A 53 -8.10 -16.68 -0.27
N ALA A 54 -6.80 -16.84 -0.54
CA ALA A 54 -6.34 -16.92 -1.94
C ALA A 54 -5.18 -17.90 -2.20
N GLY A 55 -4.46 -18.31 -1.17
CA GLY A 55 -3.34 -19.24 -1.25
C GLY A 55 -3.76 -20.71 -1.14
N LYS A 56 -2.89 -21.61 -1.62
CA LYS A 56 -3.08 -23.06 -1.46
C LYS A 56 -3.05 -23.42 0.02
N GLY A 57 -4.21 -23.84 0.55
CA GLY A 57 -4.35 -24.14 1.98
C GLY A 57 -4.69 -22.93 2.84
N ASN A 58 -5.25 -21.88 2.26
CA ASN A 58 -5.77 -20.74 3.02
C ASN A 58 -6.77 -21.18 4.10
N VAL A 59 -6.89 -20.36 5.14
CA VAL A 59 -7.65 -20.70 6.36
C VAL A 59 -9.16 -20.77 6.13
N ILE A 60 -9.71 -20.02 5.16
CA ILE A 60 -11.13 -20.10 4.83
C ILE A 60 -11.47 -21.47 4.25
N ARG A 61 -10.71 -21.92 3.25
CA ARG A 61 -10.86 -23.25 2.67
C ARG A 61 -10.71 -24.35 3.71
N GLN A 62 -9.72 -24.24 4.61
CA GLN A 62 -9.57 -25.19 5.71
C GLN A 62 -10.78 -25.20 6.65
N ALA A 63 -11.32 -24.03 7.00
CA ALA A 63 -12.51 -23.93 7.85
C ALA A 63 -13.76 -24.51 7.19
N GLU A 64 -13.92 -24.34 5.88
CA GLU A 64 -15.02 -24.94 5.11
C GLU A 64 -14.87 -26.46 5.00
N MET A 65 -13.67 -26.99 4.76
CA MET A 65 -13.42 -28.44 4.81
C MET A 65 -13.79 -29.05 6.16
N LEU A 66 -13.55 -28.34 7.28
CA LEU A 66 -13.98 -28.85 8.59
C LEU A 66 -15.51 -28.97 8.69
N LYS A 67 -16.27 -28.08 8.06
CA LYS A 67 -17.74 -28.18 8.03
C LYS A 67 -18.19 -29.42 7.29
N GLU A 68 -17.50 -29.79 6.21
CA GLU A 68 -17.73 -31.06 5.50
C GLU A 68 -17.43 -32.27 6.39
N LEU A 69 -16.44 -32.15 7.28
CA LEU A 69 -16.11 -33.17 8.29
C LEU A 69 -17.05 -33.19 9.50
N GLY A 70 -18.10 -32.38 9.50
CA GLY A 70 -19.19 -32.47 10.48
C GLY A 70 -19.13 -31.48 11.64
N ILE A 71 -18.26 -30.45 11.61
CA ILE A 71 -18.38 -29.35 12.57
C ILE A 71 -19.49 -28.38 12.13
N THR A 72 -20.29 -27.91 13.09
CA THR A 72 -21.38 -26.98 12.82
C THR A 72 -21.13 -25.65 13.52
N PRO A 73 -20.43 -24.70 12.88
CA PRO A 73 -20.11 -23.41 13.50
C PRO A 73 -21.38 -22.59 13.72
N LYS A 74 -21.46 -21.90 14.88
CA LYS A 74 -22.61 -21.07 15.26
C LYS A 74 -22.78 -19.82 14.38
N LYS A 75 -21.70 -19.35 13.77
CA LYS A 75 -21.66 -18.19 12.87
C LYS A 75 -20.99 -18.60 11.57
N LYS A 76 -21.50 -18.10 10.44
CA LYS A 76 -20.94 -18.34 9.11
C LYS A 76 -20.00 -17.20 8.72
N LEU A 77 -18.96 -17.53 7.97
CA LEU A 77 -18.12 -16.53 7.30
C LEU A 77 -18.94 -15.80 6.23
N SER A 78 -18.54 -14.56 5.94
CA SER A 78 -19.17 -13.75 4.90
C SER A 78 -18.98 -14.43 3.54
N SER A 79 -20.04 -14.49 2.72
CA SER A 79 -19.99 -15.08 1.38
C SER A 79 -18.94 -14.42 0.49
N ARG A 80 -18.70 -13.10 0.66
CA ARG A 80 -17.65 -12.38 -0.09
C ARG A 80 -16.25 -12.94 0.12
N LEU A 81 -15.98 -13.51 1.30
CA LEU A 81 -14.68 -14.09 1.63
C LEU A 81 -14.56 -15.54 1.17
N ILE A 82 -15.70 -16.23 0.99
CA ILE A 82 -15.76 -17.63 0.53
C ILE A 82 -15.69 -17.68 -1.01
N SER A 83 -16.43 -16.82 -1.72
CA SER A 83 -16.47 -16.83 -3.18
C SER A 83 -15.15 -16.45 -3.87
N GLN A 84 -14.27 -15.71 -3.19
CA GLN A 84 -12.94 -15.39 -3.74
C GLN A 84 -12.03 -16.63 -3.86
N ASP A 85 -12.32 -17.70 -3.12
CA ASP A 85 -11.61 -18.98 -3.21
C ASP A 85 -12.15 -19.86 -4.36
N GLU A 86 -13.46 -19.87 -4.59
CA GLU A 86 -14.11 -20.75 -5.58
C GLU A 86 -13.74 -20.37 -7.03
N ASP A 87 -13.52 -19.09 -7.33
CA ASP A 87 -13.25 -18.60 -8.68
C ASP A 87 -11.85 -18.97 -9.24
N LYS A 88 -10.98 -19.65 -8.48
CA LYS A 88 -9.60 -19.97 -8.90
C LYS A 88 -9.32 -21.44 -9.25
N ASP A 89 -10.22 -22.37 -8.93
CA ASP A 89 -10.02 -23.80 -9.23
C ASP A 89 -10.61 -24.22 -10.61
N GLU A 90 -11.31 -23.35 -11.34
CA GLU A 90 -11.88 -23.66 -12.68
C GLU A 90 -10.99 -23.27 -13.87
N SER A 91 -9.72 -22.91 -13.66
CA SER A 91 -8.78 -22.59 -14.74
C SER A 91 -7.50 -23.41 -14.68
N GLU A 92 -7.65 -24.73 -14.87
CA GLU A 92 -6.62 -25.61 -15.44
C GLU A 92 -6.91 -25.93 -16.91
#